data_AF-A0A518AM38-F1
#
_entry.id   AF-A0A518AM38-F1
#
_cell.length_a   1.000
_cell.length_b   1.000
_cell.length_c   1.000
_cell.angle_alpha   90.00
_cell.angle_beta   90.00
_cell.angle_gamma   90.00
#
_symmetry.space_group_name_H-M   'P 1'
#
loop_
_entity.id
_entity.type
_entity.pdbx_description
1 polymer ?
#
loop_
_entity_poly.entity_id
_entity_poly.type
_entity_poly.pdbx_seq_one_letter_code
_entity_poly.pdbx_strand_id
1 'polypeptide(L)'
;MAVPNDFSEGKSRAARSLHCSGQTIATLRDSVGFTQAELARRAGYSTRLIRKAESGGSLARRTIRDLADALSTEERIVSVKDLVITEEMIAKRLLESLRTSPHSVMEDVYDAFAADASILCSGDPSICPFAGSWHGTTRLRRWFATLQATLGSRLKRFQAVETNRSKNIVFVWGGFPRRGEPLCNEQERIALRFQFQALEIRLLEIVFDSSQCRRNPVPVPMGAGSS
;
A
#
# COMPACT_ATOMS: atom_id res chain seq x y z
N MET A 1 -12.02 -0.21 -45.31
CA MET A 1 -10.56 -0.38 -45.38
C MET A 1 -10.03 -0.35 -43.95
N ALA A 2 -9.58 -1.49 -43.45
CA ALA A 2 -9.10 -1.66 -42.09
C ALA A 2 -7.62 -1.30 -42.01
N VAL A 3 -7.25 -0.53 -40.98
CA VAL A 3 -5.86 -0.23 -40.63
C VAL A 3 -5.27 -1.47 -39.94
N PRO A 4 -4.12 -2.00 -40.35
CA PRO A 4 -3.49 -3.11 -39.64
C PRO A 4 -2.89 -2.61 -38.32
N ASN A 5 -3.28 -3.26 -37.24
CA ASN A 5 -2.76 -3.04 -35.91
C ASN A 5 -1.49 -3.89 -35.75
N ASP A 6 -0.34 -3.34 -36.10
CA ASP A 6 0.96 -4.01 -36.01
C ASP A 6 1.55 -3.81 -34.61
N PHE A 7 1.08 -4.60 -33.65
CA PHE A 7 1.80 -4.80 -32.38
C PHE A 7 2.86 -5.87 -32.58
N SER A 8 4.03 -5.42 -33.04
CA SER A 8 5.26 -6.20 -33.09
C SER A 8 5.48 -6.97 -31.78
N GLU A 9 5.48 -8.31 -31.88
CA GLU A 9 5.82 -9.26 -30.84
C GLU A 9 7.26 -9.05 -30.36
N GLY A 10 7.41 -8.27 -29.29
CA GLY A 10 8.67 -8.12 -28.57
C GLY A 10 8.99 -9.36 -27.73
N LYS A 11 10.00 -10.12 -28.17
CA LYS A 11 10.84 -11.10 -27.44
C LYS A 11 10.38 -11.44 -26.01
N SER A 12 9.98 -12.70 -25.83
CA SER A 12 9.72 -13.40 -24.57
C SER A 12 10.58 -12.90 -23.40
N ARG A 13 10.04 -11.96 -22.61
CA ARG A 13 10.47 -11.74 -21.23
C ARG A 13 10.09 -13.00 -20.48
N ALA A 14 11.07 -13.71 -19.92
CA ALA A 14 10.86 -14.81 -18.97
C ALA A 14 9.63 -14.48 -18.11
N ALA A 15 8.62 -15.36 -18.13
CA ALA A 15 7.31 -15.09 -17.56
C ALA A 15 7.46 -14.73 -16.08
N ARG A 16 7.46 -13.42 -15.77
CA ARG A 16 7.65 -12.93 -14.41
C ARG A 16 6.56 -13.52 -13.54
N SER A 17 6.96 -14.21 -12.47
CA SER A 17 6.03 -14.58 -11.41
C SER A 17 5.53 -13.31 -10.72
N LEU A 18 4.24 -13.30 -10.38
CA LEU A 18 3.59 -12.21 -9.66
C LEU A 18 3.13 -12.73 -8.30
N HIS A 19 3.25 -11.90 -7.26
CA HIS A 19 2.75 -12.22 -5.93
C HIS A 19 1.23 -12.12 -5.90
N CYS A 20 0.57 -13.19 -5.46
CA CYS A 20 -0.88 -13.25 -5.37
C CYS A 20 -1.40 -12.46 -4.16
N SER A 21 -2.54 -11.78 -4.32
CA SER A 21 -3.34 -11.29 -3.20
C SER A 21 -4.18 -12.44 -2.67
N GLY A 22 -3.58 -13.25 -1.79
CA GLY A 22 -4.17 -14.51 -1.34
C GLY A 22 -5.54 -14.37 -0.68
N GLN A 23 -5.70 -13.36 0.18
CA GLN A 23 -6.98 -13.03 0.80
C GLN A 23 -8.04 -12.63 -0.23
N THR A 24 -7.68 -11.83 -1.24
CA THR A 24 -8.62 -11.43 -2.29
C THR A 24 -9.08 -12.63 -3.11
N ILE A 25 -8.17 -13.55 -3.45
CA ILE A 25 -8.50 -14.80 -4.16
C ILE A 25 -9.47 -15.63 -3.34
N ALA A 26 -9.18 -15.83 -2.04
CA ALA A 26 -10.05 -16.61 -1.15
C ALA A 26 -11.45 -15.98 -1.04
N THR A 27 -11.53 -14.66 -0.82
CA THR A 27 -12.81 -13.95 -0.73
C THR A 27 -13.61 -14.00 -2.04
N LEU A 28 -12.95 -13.84 -3.20
CA LEU A 28 -13.62 -13.99 -4.49
C LEU A 28 -14.14 -15.41 -4.69
N ARG A 29 -13.31 -16.41 -4.40
CA ARG A 29 -13.67 -17.83 -4.47
C ARG A 29 -14.89 -18.14 -3.60
N ASP A 30 -14.90 -17.66 -2.36
CA ASP A 30 -16.02 -17.84 -1.44
C ASP A 30 -17.29 -17.13 -1.96
N SER A 31 -17.15 -15.93 -2.53
CA SER A 31 -18.30 -15.17 -3.06
C SER A 31 -18.99 -15.82 -4.26
N VAL A 32 -18.27 -16.64 -5.04
CA VAL A 32 -18.83 -17.44 -6.15
C VAL A 32 -19.19 -18.87 -5.72
N GLY A 33 -19.08 -19.18 -4.43
CA GLY A 33 -19.46 -20.48 -3.86
C GLY A 33 -18.53 -21.64 -4.19
N PHE A 34 -17.29 -21.39 -4.59
CA PHE A 34 -16.35 -22.46 -4.94
C PHE A 34 -15.56 -22.94 -3.73
N THR A 35 -15.27 -24.23 -3.68
CA THR A 35 -14.20 -24.77 -2.83
C THR A 35 -12.84 -24.59 -3.52
N GLN A 36 -11.72 -24.76 -2.79
CA GLN A 36 -10.40 -24.76 -3.43
C GLN A 36 -10.27 -25.83 -4.53
N ALA A 37 -10.91 -26.98 -4.36
CA ALA A 37 -10.91 -28.07 -5.34
C ALA A 37 -11.72 -27.69 -6.59
N GLU A 38 -12.85 -27.01 -6.42
CA GLU A 38 -13.67 -26.56 -7.54
C GLU A 38 -12.98 -25.46 -8.35
N LEU A 39 -12.35 -24.49 -7.68
CA LEU A 39 -11.54 -23.47 -8.37
C LEU A 39 -10.37 -24.10 -9.13
N ALA A 40 -9.68 -25.08 -8.51
CA ALA A 40 -8.63 -25.86 -9.17
C ALA A 40 -9.12 -26.52 -10.47
N ARG A 41 -10.25 -27.22 -10.39
CA ARG A 41 -10.86 -27.91 -11.53
C ARG A 41 -11.23 -26.93 -12.65
N ARG A 42 -11.85 -25.80 -12.31
CA ARG A 42 -12.26 -24.77 -13.30
C ARG A 42 -11.07 -24.08 -13.95
N ALA A 43 -10.04 -23.76 -13.19
CA ALA A 43 -8.84 -23.11 -13.70
C ALA A 43 -7.86 -24.08 -14.40
N GLY A 44 -8.08 -25.39 -14.34
CA GLY A 44 -7.20 -26.39 -14.93
C GLY A 44 -5.89 -26.62 -14.16
N TYR A 45 -5.91 -26.46 -12.84
CA TYR A 45 -4.74 -26.59 -11.96
C TYR A 45 -4.99 -27.52 -10.78
N SER A 46 -3.94 -27.84 -10.03
CA SER A 46 -4.06 -28.63 -8.80
C SER A 46 -4.56 -27.79 -7.62
N THR A 47 -5.25 -28.43 -6.67
CA THR A 47 -5.64 -27.80 -5.39
C THR A 47 -4.43 -27.25 -4.61
N ARG A 48 -3.25 -27.88 -4.75
CA ARG A 48 -2.00 -27.38 -4.17
C ARG A 48 -1.62 -26.00 -4.72
N LEU A 49 -1.84 -25.76 -6.01
CA LEU A 49 -1.57 -24.45 -6.63
C LEU A 49 -2.55 -23.39 -6.11
N ILE A 50 -3.82 -23.73 -5.93
CA ILE A 50 -4.81 -22.83 -5.34
C ILE A 50 -4.44 -22.46 -3.90
N ARG A 51 -4.06 -23.44 -3.07
CA ARG A 51 -3.55 -23.19 -1.72
C ARG A 51 -2.34 -22.25 -1.71
N LYS A 52 -1.41 -22.43 -2.65
CA LYS A 52 -0.26 -21.53 -2.81
C LYS A 52 -0.69 -20.11 -3.21
N ALA A 53 -1.68 -19.97 -4.08
CA ALA A 53 -2.22 -18.67 -4.48
C ALA A 53 -2.85 -17.95 -3.29
N GLU A 54 -3.72 -18.65 -2.54
CA GLU A 54 -4.42 -18.12 -1.38
C GLU A 54 -3.52 -17.85 -0.18
N SER A 55 -2.37 -18.52 -0.09
CA SER A 55 -1.32 -18.19 0.88
C SER A 55 -0.43 -17.02 0.45
N GLY A 56 -0.76 -16.30 -0.63
CA GLY A 56 0.00 -15.15 -1.11
C GLY A 56 1.29 -15.50 -1.88
N GLY A 57 1.41 -16.74 -2.34
CA GLY A 57 2.57 -17.21 -3.09
C GLY A 57 2.72 -16.54 -4.46
N SER A 58 3.89 -16.72 -5.07
CA SER A 58 4.16 -16.24 -6.42
C SER A 58 3.74 -17.26 -7.49
N LEU A 59 2.98 -16.81 -8.47
CA LEU A 59 2.50 -17.61 -9.62
C LEU A 59 2.85 -16.96 -10.95
N ALA A 60 2.93 -17.77 -12.01
CA ALA A 60 3.13 -17.24 -13.36
C ALA A 60 1.93 -16.37 -13.77
N ARG A 61 2.18 -15.30 -14.53
CA ARG A 61 1.12 -14.39 -15.01
C ARG A 61 -0.01 -15.12 -15.76
N ARG A 62 0.32 -16.16 -16.53
CA ARG A 62 -0.67 -16.98 -17.25
C ARG A 62 -1.62 -17.67 -16.26
N THR A 63 -1.07 -18.34 -15.25
CA THR A 63 -1.85 -18.99 -14.20
C THR A 63 -2.78 -18.02 -13.48
N ILE A 64 -2.32 -16.80 -13.19
CA ILE A 64 -3.17 -15.79 -12.55
C ILE A 64 -4.29 -15.31 -13.47
N ARG A 65 -4.05 -15.22 -14.78
CA ARG A 65 -5.10 -14.93 -15.76
C ARG A 65 -6.16 -16.03 -15.77
N ASP A 66 -5.73 -17.29 -15.84
CA ASP A 66 -6.66 -18.42 -15.84
C ASP A 66 -7.49 -18.47 -14.53
N LEU A 67 -6.91 -18.10 -13.39
CA LEU A 67 -7.65 -17.92 -12.13
C LEU A 67 -8.66 -16.76 -12.19
N ALA A 68 -8.28 -15.63 -12.80
CA ALA A 68 -9.16 -14.48 -12.96
C ALA A 68 -10.35 -14.82 -13.86
N ASP A 69 -10.10 -15.53 -14.96
CA ASP A 69 -11.15 -16.01 -15.85
C ASP A 69 -12.08 -16.99 -15.12
N ALA A 70 -11.53 -17.93 -14.34
CA ALA A 70 -12.31 -18.90 -13.57
C ALA A 70 -13.14 -18.28 -12.43
N LEU A 71 -12.71 -17.14 -11.88
CA LEU A 71 -13.40 -16.40 -10.82
C LEU A 71 -14.36 -15.32 -11.36
N SER A 72 -14.35 -15.07 -12.67
CA SER A 72 -15.26 -14.11 -13.28
C SER A 72 -16.68 -14.69 -13.39
N THR A 73 -17.67 -13.83 -13.18
CA THR A 73 -19.09 -14.12 -13.39
C THR A 73 -19.68 -13.13 -14.40
N GLU A 74 -20.95 -13.31 -14.78
CA GLU A 74 -21.64 -12.38 -15.67
C GLU A 74 -21.73 -10.97 -15.06
N GLU A 75 -21.84 -10.88 -13.74
CA GLU A 75 -21.98 -9.62 -13.00
C GLU A 75 -20.61 -9.01 -12.63
N ARG A 76 -19.55 -9.81 -12.60
CA ARG A 76 -18.23 -9.36 -12.16
C ARG A 76 -17.10 -9.99 -12.97
N ILE A 77 -16.46 -9.15 -13.79
CA ILE A 77 -15.22 -9.50 -14.45
C ILE A 77 -14.05 -9.28 -13.50
N VAL A 78 -13.26 -10.33 -13.26
CA VAL A 78 -12.04 -10.30 -12.46
C VAL A 78 -10.85 -10.20 -13.40
N SER A 79 -9.95 -9.27 -13.14
CA SER A 79 -8.71 -9.09 -13.89
C SER A 79 -7.50 -9.60 -13.11
N VAL A 80 -6.36 -9.77 -13.80
CA VAL A 80 -5.09 -10.10 -13.15
C VAL A 80 -4.73 -9.09 -12.05
N LYS A 81 -5.05 -7.80 -12.22
CA LYS A 81 -4.73 -6.75 -11.24
C LYS A 81 -5.48 -6.94 -9.92
N ASP A 82 -6.65 -7.56 -9.97
CA ASP A 82 -7.47 -7.83 -8.77
C ASP A 82 -6.90 -8.99 -7.95
N LEU A 83 -6.10 -9.86 -8.57
CA LEU A 83 -5.58 -11.07 -7.94
C LEU A 83 -4.11 -10.97 -7.49
N VAL A 84 -3.44 -9.85 -7.72
CA VAL A 84 -2.01 -9.67 -7.41
C VAL A 84 -1.80 -8.55 -6.42
N ILE A 85 -0.78 -8.69 -5.59
CA ILE A 85 -0.32 -7.59 -4.74
C ILE A 85 0.32 -6.55 -5.64
N THR A 86 -0.13 -5.31 -5.48
CA THR A 86 0.43 -4.15 -6.17
C THR A 86 0.99 -3.16 -5.16
N GLU A 87 1.90 -2.30 -5.62
CA GLU A 87 2.44 -1.19 -4.84
C GLU A 87 1.33 -0.28 -4.30
N GLU A 88 0.29 -0.05 -5.11
CA GLU A 88 -0.86 0.75 -4.70
C GLU A 88 -1.65 0.09 -3.57
N MET A 89 -1.83 -1.23 -3.61
CA MET A 89 -2.49 -1.97 -2.52
C MET A 89 -1.70 -1.87 -1.22
N ILE A 90 -0.37 -1.97 -1.29
CA ILE A 90 0.50 -1.83 -0.12
C ILE A 90 0.40 -0.40 0.46
N ALA A 91 0.47 0.62 -0.40
CA ALA A 91 0.29 2.00 0.04
C ALA A 91 -1.08 2.20 0.71
N LYS A 92 -2.16 1.71 0.09
CA LYS A 92 -3.53 1.78 0.67
C LYS A 92 -3.64 1.04 2.00
N ARG A 93 -3.02 -0.14 2.15
CA ARG A 93 -2.96 -0.89 3.40
C ARG A 93 -2.29 -0.10 4.51
N LEU A 94 -1.16 0.59 4.24
CA LEU A 94 -0.52 1.46 5.21
C LEU A 94 -1.45 2.61 5.65
N LEU A 95 -2.08 3.29 4.69
CA LEU A 95 -2.99 4.41 4.98
C LEU A 95 -4.19 3.97 5.80
N GLU A 96 -4.74 2.81 5.49
CA GLU A 96 -5.86 2.24 6.21
C GLU A 96 -5.47 1.83 7.63
N SER A 97 -4.28 1.27 7.83
CA SER A 97 -3.75 0.96 9.16
C SER A 97 -3.52 2.23 9.99
N LEU A 98 -2.99 3.30 9.39
CA LEU A 98 -2.89 4.62 10.03
C LEU A 98 -4.26 5.16 10.50
N ARG A 99 -5.33 4.82 9.77
CA ARG A 99 -6.69 5.29 10.05
C ARG A 99 -7.41 4.46 11.11
N THR A 100 -7.28 3.14 11.04
CA THR A 100 -8.05 2.19 11.86
C THR A 100 -7.32 1.83 13.14
N SER A 101 -6.01 1.60 13.06
CA SER A 101 -5.18 1.07 14.14
C SER A 101 -3.84 1.82 14.24
N PRO A 102 -3.86 3.15 14.52
CA PRO A 102 -2.63 3.95 14.54
C PRO A 102 -1.58 3.49 15.57
N HIS A 103 -1.98 2.69 16.58
CA HIS A 103 -1.09 2.14 17.61
C HIS A 103 -0.30 0.91 17.15
N SER A 104 -0.73 0.24 16.07
CA SER A 104 -0.14 -1.01 15.59
C SER A 104 0.31 -0.95 14.14
N VAL A 105 0.46 0.25 13.56
CA VAL A 105 0.78 0.40 12.13
C VAL A 105 1.99 -0.43 11.70
N MET A 106 3.07 -0.39 12.48
CA MET A 106 4.24 -1.19 12.16
C MET A 106 4.01 -2.70 12.31
N GLU A 107 3.10 -3.16 13.15
CA GLU A 107 2.76 -4.59 13.22
C GLU A 107 1.88 -5.00 12.03
N ASP A 108 0.96 -4.11 11.63
CA ASP A 108 0.02 -4.35 10.54
C ASP A 108 0.68 -4.31 9.17
N VAL A 109 1.80 -3.61 9.00
CA VAL A 109 2.49 -3.46 7.70
C VAL A 109 4.01 -3.66 7.78
N TYR A 110 4.51 -4.34 8.81
CA TYR A 110 5.95 -4.62 8.94
C TYR A 110 6.52 -5.27 7.67
N ASP A 111 5.76 -6.25 7.16
CA ASP A 111 6.05 -7.04 5.96
C ASP A 111 6.13 -6.21 4.68
N ALA A 112 5.59 -4.99 4.70
CA ALA A 112 5.62 -4.09 3.56
C ALA A 112 6.89 -3.24 3.49
N PHE A 113 7.71 -3.15 4.55
CA PHE A 113 8.92 -2.33 4.55
C PHE A 113 10.17 -3.18 4.35
N ALA A 114 11.07 -2.71 3.49
CA ALA A 114 12.40 -3.28 3.40
C ALA A 114 13.19 -3.06 4.70
N ALA A 115 14.16 -3.94 4.99
CA ALA A 115 14.96 -3.84 6.21
C ALA A 115 15.73 -2.50 6.34
N ASP A 116 16.15 -1.93 5.21
CA ASP A 116 16.87 -0.66 5.08
C ASP A 116 15.94 0.52 4.70
N ALA A 117 14.62 0.34 4.81
CA ALA A 117 13.67 1.35 4.40
C ALA A 117 13.82 2.66 5.16
N SER A 118 13.47 3.76 4.49
CA SER A 118 13.64 5.11 5.01
C SER A 118 12.34 5.91 4.96
N ILE A 119 12.12 6.75 5.98
CA ILE A 119 11.08 7.77 5.98
C ILE A 119 11.76 9.14 5.97
N LEU A 120 11.36 9.99 5.02
CA LEU A 120 11.77 11.38 4.94
C LEU A 120 10.55 12.26 5.17
N CYS A 121 10.55 13.00 6.27
CA CYS A 121 9.43 13.84 6.64
C CYS A 121 9.88 15.31 6.63
N SER A 122 9.29 16.11 5.74
CA SER A 122 9.60 17.53 5.63
C SER A 122 9.06 18.30 6.84
N GLY A 123 9.83 19.24 7.37
CA GLY A 123 9.39 20.13 8.44
C GLY A 123 10.51 20.46 9.43
N ASP A 124 10.18 21.34 10.37
CA ASP A 124 11.06 21.69 11.48
C ASP A 124 10.81 20.73 12.66
N PRO A 125 11.82 19.95 13.10
CA PRO A 125 11.70 19.03 14.24
C PRO A 125 11.25 19.68 15.56
N SER A 126 11.49 20.99 15.74
CA SER A 126 11.02 21.72 16.92
C SER A 126 9.51 21.92 16.94
N ILE A 127 8.87 21.87 15.77
CA ILE A 127 7.42 22.03 15.58
C ILE A 127 6.77 20.66 15.30
N CYS A 128 7.45 19.79 14.57
CA CYS A 128 7.01 18.48 14.14
C CYS A 128 8.04 17.43 14.59
N PRO A 129 7.87 16.79 15.75
CA PRO A 129 8.89 15.88 16.30
C PRO A 129 9.19 14.65 15.44
N PHE A 130 8.34 14.34 14.47
CA PHE A 130 8.51 13.26 13.49
C PHE A 130 9.11 13.75 12.15
N ALA A 131 9.51 15.02 12.03
CA ALA A 131 10.25 15.53 10.87
C ALA A 131 11.68 14.96 10.81
N GLY A 132 12.33 15.10 9.65
CA GLY A 132 13.68 14.61 9.40
C GLY A 132 13.72 13.22 8.75
N SER A 133 14.87 12.56 8.89
CA SER A 133 15.19 11.31 8.20
C SER A 133 15.30 10.13 9.15
N TRP A 134 14.55 9.05 8.88
CA TRP A 134 14.45 7.88 9.74
C TRP A 134 14.77 6.63 8.92
N HIS A 135 15.85 5.93 9.27
CA HIS A 135 16.38 4.81 8.48
C HIS A 135 16.35 3.49 9.27
N GLY A 136 15.89 2.43 8.62
CA GLY A 136 15.79 1.08 9.18
C GLY A 136 14.55 0.88 10.03
N THR A 137 14.02 -0.36 10.03
CA THR A 137 12.70 -0.70 10.60
C THR A 137 12.55 -0.34 12.08
N THR A 138 13.61 -0.45 12.90
CA THR A 138 13.59 -0.02 14.31
C THR A 138 13.30 1.49 14.45
N ARG A 139 13.92 2.33 13.61
CA ARG A 139 13.67 3.77 13.63
C ARG A 139 12.30 4.10 13.04
N LEU A 140 11.85 3.36 12.02
CA LEU A 140 10.49 3.53 11.47
C LEU A 140 9.42 3.27 12.54
N ARG A 141 9.59 2.23 13.37
CA ARG A 141 8.68 1.99 14.52
C ARG A 141 8.61 3.16 15.47
N ARG A 142 9.74 3.76 15.82
CA ARG A 142 9.78 4.98 16.64
C ARG A 142 9.09 6.14 15.92
N TRP A 143 9.30 6.30 14.61
CA TRP A 143 8.67 7.33 13.81
C TRP A 143 7.14 7.25 13.86
N PHE A 144 6.55 6.07 13.63
CA PHE A 144 5.09 5.89 13.72
C PHE A 144 4.55 6.17 15.12
N ALA A 145 5.27 5.76 16.17
CA ALA A 145 4.89 6.08 17.54
C ALA A 145 4.91 7.60 17.80
N THR A 146 5.93 8.32 17.30
CA THR A 146 6.01 9.79 17.41
C THR A 146 4.93 10.50 16.60
N LEU A 147 4.66 10.05 15.37
CA LEU A 147 3.57 10.55 14.53
C LEU A 147 2.24 10.42 15.26
N GLN A 148 1.97 9.24 15.83
CA GLN A 148 0.76 8.97 16.56
C GLN A 148 0.64 9.82 17.82
N ALA A 149 1.69 9.91 18.63
CA ALA A 149 1.66 10.74 19.84
C ALA A 149 1.33 12.20 19.51
N THR A 150 1.84 12.69 18.36
CA THR A 150 1.67 14.09 17.92
C THR A 150 0.30 14.36 17.30
N LEU A 151 -0.17 13.48 16.40
CA LEU A 151 -1.40 13.72 15.63
C LEU A 151 -2.64 13.04 16.23
N GLY A 152 -2.45 11.99 17.03
CA GLY A 152 -3.51 11.27 17.73
C GLY A 152 -4.67 10.88 16.81
N SER A 153 -5.90 11.26 17.21
CA SER A 153 -7.11 10.97 16.46
C SER A 153 -7.22 11.70 15.12
N ARG A 154 -6.39 12.72 14.83
CA ARG A 154 -6.36 13.39 13.52
C ARG A 154 -5.98 12.41 12.41
N LEU A 155 -5.12 11.42 12.69
CA LEU A 155 -4.75 10.38 11.73
C LEU A 155 -5.97 9.63 11.16
N LYS A 156 -6.99 9.41 11.99
CA LYS A 156 -8.24 8.75 11.57
C LYS A 156 -9.05 9.54 10.53
N ARG A 157 -8.74 10.82 10.39
CA ARG A 157 -9.41 11.74 9.47
C ARG A 157 -8.62 11.98 8.19
N PHE A 158 -7.43 11.39 8.05
CA PHE A 158 -6.70 11.47 6.79
C PHE A 158 -7.53 10.85 5.67
N GLN A 159 -7.70 11.59 4.57
CA GLN A 159 -8.35 11.09 3.37
C GLN A 159 -7.37 11.16 2.22
N ALA A 160 -7.12 10.01 1.58
CA ALA A 160 -6.44 9.95 0.30
C ALA A 160 -7.43 10.35 -0.81
N VAL A 161 -7.05 11.35 -1.60
CA VAL A 161 -7.86 11.94 -2.67
C VAL A 161 -7.44 11.40 -4.03
N GLU A 162 -6.15 11.14 -4.23
CA GLU A 162 -5.63 10.67 -5.52
C GLU A 162 -4.43 9.74 -5.34
N THR A 163 -4.40 8.66 -6.13
CA THR A 163 -3.26 7.76 -6.27
C THR A 163 -2.72 7.80 -7.69
N ASN A 164 -1.44 8.12 -7.87
CA ASN A 164 -0.78 8.07 -9.19
C ASN A 164 0.42 7.12 -9.13
N ARG A 165 0.52 6.24 -10.13
CA ARG A 165 1.61 5.27 -10.24
C ARG A 165 2.50 5.63 -11.42
N SER A 166 3.79 5.81 -11.15
CA SER A 166 4.82 5.86 -12.18
C SER A 166 5.94 4.88 -11.83
N LYS A 167 6.11 3.84 -12.65
CA LYS A 167 7.06 2.75 -12.42
C LYS A 167 6.83 2.07 -11.05
N ASN A 168 7.77 2.27 -10.13
CA ASN A 168 7.82 1.76 -8.76
C ASN A 168 7.50 2.86 -7.74
N ILE A 169 6.91 3.97 -8.16
CA ILE A 169 6.53 5.09 -7.29
C ILE A 169 5.02 5.18 -7.23
N VAL A 170 4.48 5.31 -6.02
CA VAL A 170 3.09 5.64 -5.76
C VAL A 170 3.03 6.99 -5.08
N PHE A 171 2.32 7.94 -5.67
CA PHE A 171 1.99 9.22 -5.06
C PHE A 171 0.61 9.12 -4.44
N VAL A 172 0.46 9.62 -3.23
CA VAL A 172 -0.82 9.79 -2.57
C VAL A 172 -0.96 11.24 -2.16
N TRP A 173 -2.02 11.89 -2.63
CA TRP A 173 -2.40 13.22 -2.19
C TRP A 173 -3.56 13.09 -1.21
N GLY A 174 -3.49 13.81 -0.10
CA GLY A 174 -4.54 13.79 0.89
C GLY A 174 -4.48 14.96 1.84
N GLY A 175 -5.32 14.92 2.87
CA GLY A 175 -5.38 15.98 3.86
C GLY A 175 -6.21 15.62 5.07
N PHE A 176 -6.21 16.52 6.05
CA PHE A 176 -7.10 16.45 7.19
C PHE A 176 -8.26 17.43 6.97
N PRO A 177 -9.52 16.98 7.00
CA PRO A 177 -10.64 17.90 6.94
C PRO A 177 -10.66 18.79 8.18
N ARG A 178 -10.91 20.08 8.00
CA ARG A 178 -11.27 20.96 9.12
C ARG A 178 -12.58 20.49 9.77
N ARG A 179 -12.82 20.90 11.01
CA ARG A 179 -14.01 20.45 11.75
C ARG A 179 -15.25 21.01 11.06
N GLY A 180 -16.10 20.14 10.49
CA GLY A 180 -17.37 20.53 9.86
C GLY A 180 -17.28 20.94 8.38
N GLU A 181 -16.11 20.89 7.74
CA GLU A 181 -15.94 21.28 6.33
C GLU A 181 -15.58 20.07 5.45
N PRO A 182 -16.13 19.96 4.23
CA PRO A 182 -15.63 19.04 3.21
C PRO A 182 -14.20 19.43 2.81
N LEU A 183 -13.43 18.47 2.26
CA LEU A 183 -12.10 18.76 1.71
C LEU A 183 -12.23 19.67 0.48
N CYS A 184 -12.24 20.98 0.70
CA CYS A 184 -12.18 21.97 -0.37
C CYS A 184 -10.75 22.14 -0.89
N ASN A 185 -10.63 22.52 -2.16
CA ASN A 185 -9.39 22.56 -2.98
C ASN A 185 -8.21 23.36 -2.41
N GLU A 186 -8.37 24.08 -1.29
CA GLU A 186 -7.37 24.97 -0.70
C GLU A 186 -6.87 24.52 0.70
N GLN A 187 -7.34 23.41 1.26
CA GLN A 187 -6.97 23.02 2.62
C GLN A 187 -6.01 21.83 2.70
N GLU A 188 -4.92 22.04 3.45
CA GLU A 188 -4.05 21.04 4.09
C GLU A 188 -3.64 19.85 3.19
N ARG A 189 -2.82 20.12 2.18
CA ARG A 189 -2.27 19.07 1.29
C ARG A 189 -1.07 18.38 1.94
N ILE A 190 -1.23 17.09 2.20
CA ILE A 190 -0.15 16.14 2.47
C ILE A 190 0.09 15.37 1.17
N ALA A 191 1.34 15.36 0.74
CA ALA A 191 1.82 14.51 -0.31
C ALA A 191 2.64 13.38 0.32
N LEU A 192 2.28 12.15 0.00
CA LEU A 192 3.06 10.96 0.34
C LEU A 192 3.62 10.38 -0.94
N ARG A 193 4.93 10.21 -1.01
CA ARG A 193 5.60 9.53 -2.11
C ARG A 193 6.21 8.24 -1.60
N PHE A 194 5.68 7.13 -2.08
CA PHE A 194 6.18 5.79 -1.80
C PHE A 194 7.09 5.35 -2.95
N GLN A 195 8.29 4.89 -2.64
CA GLN A 195 9.15 4.21 -3.60
C GLN A 195 9.30 2.75 -3.21
N PHE A 196 9.05 1.88 -4.17
CA PHE A 196 9.05 0.44 -4.00
C PHE A 196 10.24 -0.22 -4.67
N GLN A 197 10.64 -1.36 -4.13
CA GLN A 197 11.49 -2.34 -4.78
C GLN A 197 11.00 -3.73 -4.42
N ALA A 198 10.70 -4.57 -5.43
CA ALA A 198 10.20 -5.93 -5.21
C ALA A 198 8.98 -6.02 -4.25
N LEU A 199 8.02 -5.08 -4.38
CA LEU A 199 6.85 -4.95 -3.49
C LEU A 199 7.16 -4.62 -2.03
N GLU A 200 8.36 -4.16 -1.73
CA GLU A 200 8.72 -3.57 -0.44
C GLU A 200 8.84 -2.05 -0.58
N ILE A 201 8.36 -1.31 0.40
CA ILE A 201 8.59 0.13 0.57
C ILE A 201 10.05 0.31 0.96
N ARG A 202 10.82 1.00 0.12
CA ARG A 202 12.20 1.43 0.40
C ARG A 202 12.26 2.86 0.91
N LEU A 203 11.35 3.71 0.44
CA LEU A 203 11.29 5.11 0.82
C LEU A 203 9.84 5.56 0.92
N LEU A 204 9.51 6.24 2.01
CA LEU A 204 8.28 6.99 2.17
C LEU A 204 8.66 8.46 2.46
N GLU A 205 8.44 9.33 1.47
CA GLU A 205 8.59 10.76 1.64
C GLU A 205 7.25 11.40 1.97
N ILE A 206 7.26 12.32 2.92
CA ILE A 206 6.09 13.00 3.44
C ILE A 206 6.35 14.50 3.33
N VAL A 207 5.52 15.16 2.54
CA VAL A 207 5.58 16.60 2.32
C VAL A 207 4.25 17.19 2.78
N PHE A 208 4.30 18.06 3.78
CA PHE A 208 3.14 18.80 4.26
C PHE A 208 3.57 20.14 4.85
N ASP A 209 2.61 21.06 5.00
CA ASP A 209 2.87 22.36 5.62
C ASP A 209 3.07 22.20 7.15
N SER A 210 4.31 22.42 7.59
CA SER A 210 4.74 22.26 8.99
C SER A 210 4.06 23.20 9.99
N SER A 211 3.39 24.27 9.53
CA SER A 211 2.60 25.16 10.39
C SER A 211 1.47 24.42 11.14
N GLN A 212 1.10 23.22 10.66
CA GLN A 212 0.01 22.39 11.19
C GLN A 212 0.32 21.63 12.50
N CYS A 213 1.59 21.52 12.92
CA CYS A 213 1.96 20.85 14.18
C CYS A 213 1.97 21.80 15.39
N ARG A 214 1.79 23.12 15.19
CA ARG A 214 1.86 24.15 16.25
C ARG A 214 0.74 24.10 17.30
N ARG A 215 -0.30 23.27 17.12
CA ARG A 215 -1.51 23.30 17.98
C ARG A 215 -1.52 22.29 19.14
N ASN A 216 -0.52 21.42 19.26
CA ASN A 216 -0.36 20.52 20.40
C ASN A 216 1.13 20.30 20.68
N PRO A 217 1.73 21.01 21.65
CA PRO A 217 3.08 20.69 22.10
C PRO A 217 3.01 19.35 22.85
N VAL A 218 3.33 18.26 22.16
CA VAL A 218 3.66 17.01 22.85
C VAL A 218 5.10 17.18 23.36
N PRO A 219 5.37 16.97 24.65
CA PRO A 219 6.73 17.06 25.16
C PRO A 219 7.60 16.04 24.43
N VAL A 220 8.67 16.53 23.80
CA VAL A 220 9.68 15.69 23.18
C VAL A 220 10.29 14.84 24.29
N PRO A 221 10.25 13.50 24.23
CA PRO A 221 11.02 12.69 25.16
C PRO A 221 12.49 12.99 24.89
N MET A 222 13.13 13.69 25.84
CA MET A 222 14.57 13.96 25.82
C MET A 222 15.31 12.63 25.77
N GLY A 223 15.68 12.21 24.56
CA GLY A 223 16.62 11.13 24.34
C GLY A 223 18.00 11.64 24.71
N ALA A 224 18.57 10.99 25.73
CA ALA A 224 19.90 11.21 26.26
C ALA A 224 20.95 11.48 25.17
N GLY A 225 21.85 12.40 25.53
CA GLY A 225 22.91 12.91 24.68
C GLY A 225 23.74 11.84 23.99
N SER A 226 24.25 12.26 22.84
CA SER A 226 25.48 11.79 22.25
C SER A 226 26.53 11.43 23.30
N SER A 227 26.91 10.16 23.34
CA SER A 227 28.22 9.65 23.72
C SER A 227 28.41 8.33 22.98
#